data_AF-A0A0R0ATS9-F1
#
_entry.id   AF-A0A0R0ATS9-F1
#
_cell.length_a   1.000
_cell.length_b   1.000
_cell.length_c   1.000
_cell.angle_alpha   90.00
_cell.angle_beta   90.00
_cell.angle_gamma   90.00
#
_symmetry.space_group_name_H-M   'P 1'
#
loop_
_entity.id
_entity.type
_entity.pdbx_description
1 polymer ?
#
loop_
_entity_poly.entity_id
_entity_poly.type
_entity_poly.pdbx_seq_one_letter_code
_entity_poly.pdbx_strand_id
1 'polypeptide(L)'
;MFDLDLRRTSFAMWSCGKEATLLRTLKKLAFYNDKGIAYARHTPVQVEAERTIRLTRIKEPVAEIGADELPATFLRAVASGDVARDFTGKYIDLIAAHLDGRDAR
;
A
#
# COMPACT_ATOMS: atom_id res chain seq x y z
N MET A 1 -25.67 29.83 -11.28
CA MET A 1 -26.22 28.84 -12.23
C MET A 1 -25.04 28.16 -12.88
N PHE A 2 -24.96 26.84 -12.71
CA PHE A 2 -23.93 25.88 -13.14
C PHE A 2 -22.58 25.88 -12.43
N ASP A 3 -22.62 25.19 -11.29
CA ASP A 3 -21.59 24.33 -10.72
C ASP A 3 -21.00 23.41 -11.81
N LEU A 4 -19.80 23.73 -12.25
CA LEU A 4 -19.00 22.90 -13.14
C LEU A 4 -17.58 22.94 -12.58
N ASP A 5 -17.06 21.76 -12.30
CA ASP A 5 -15.63 21.41 -12.18
C ASP A 5 -15.08 21.01 -10.80
N LEU A 6 -15.87 20.30 -9.99
CA LEU A 6 -15.36 19.57 -8.80
C LEU A 6 -15.13 18.07 -9.01
N ARG A 7 -15.50 17.50 -10.17
CA ARG A 7 -15.33 16.06 -10.46
C ARG A 7 -14.13 15.71 -11.33
N ARG A 8 -13.42 16.72 -11.86
CA ARG A 8 -12.27 16.51 -12.76
C ARG A 8 -10.92 16.60 -12.05
N THR A 9 -10.91 17.15 -10.83
CA THR A 9 -9.73 17.30 -9.97
C THR A 9 -9.40 16.05 -9.15
N SER A 10 -10.38 15.20 -8.85
CA SER A 10 -10.19 13.97 -8.06
C SER A 10 -9.24 12.97 -8.74
N PHE A 11 -9.22 12.93 -10.08
CA PHE A 11 -8.38 11.99 -10.82
C PHE A 11 -6.90 12.41 -10.90
N ALA A 12 -6.60 13.72 -10.82
CA ALA A 12 -5.23 14.23 -10.90
C ALA A 12 -4.48 14.14 -9.55
N MET A 13 -5.20 14.23 -8.43
CA MET A 13 -4.63 14.23 -7.07
C MET A 13 -4.03 12.87 -6.67
N TRP A 14 -4.40 11.78 -7.36
CA TRP A 14 -3.94 10.42 -7.08
C TRP A 14 -2.59 10.05 -7.72
N SER A 15 -1.96 10.97 -8.46
CA SER A 15 -0.74 10.65 -9.22
C SER A 15 0.56 10.85 -8.44
N CYS A 16 0.56 11.68 -7.38
CA CYS A 16 1.77 12.17 -6.72
C CYS A 16 1.75 12.19 -5.18
N GLY A 17 0.74 11.60 -4.53
CA GLY A 17 0.61 11.61 -3.07
C GLY A 17 1.33 10.46 -2.34
N LYS A 18 1.62 10.66 -1.05
CA LYS A 18 2.12 9.62 -0.11
C LYS A 18 1.22 8.37 -0.07
N GLU A 19 -0.09 8.56 -0.16
CA GLU A 19 -1.10 7.50 -0.24
C GLU A 19 -1.03 6.70 -1.55
N ALA A 20 -0.88 7.38 -2.68
CA ALA A 20 -0.67 6.74 -3.97
C ALA A 20 0.66 5.95 -4.01
N THR A 21 1.70 6.49 -3.35
CA THR A 21 2.98 5.79 -3.18
C THR A 21 2.83 4.54 -2.32
N LEU A 22 2.05 4.60 -1.23
CA LEU A 22 1.73 3.44 -0.41
C LEU A 22 1.02 2.36 -1.23
N LEU A 23 -0.09 2.71 -1.91
CA LEU A 23 -0.86 1.77 -2.72
C LEU A 23 -0.02 1.14 -3.85
N ARG A 24 0.80 1.94 -4.54
CA ARG A 24 1.71 1.44 -5.58
C ARG A 24 2.73 0.45 -5.01
N THR A 25 3.25 0.73 -3.82
CA THR A 25 4.22 -0.14 -3.14
C THR A 25 3.58 -1.47 -2.73
N LEU A 26 2.37 -1.42 -2.19
CA LEU A 26 1.59 -2.62 -1.84
C LEU A 26 1.24 -3.45 -3.09
N LYS A 27 0.80 -2.82 -4.18
CA LYS A 27 0.55 -3.49 -5.47
C LYS A 27 1.79 -4.21 -6.01
N LYS A 28 2.95 -3.54 -6.00
CA LYS A 28 4.23 -4.14 -6.41
C LYS A 28 4.63 -5.32 -5.51
N LEU A 29 4.31 -5.24 -4.22
CA LEU A 29 4.60 -6.31 -3.27
C LEU A 29 3.69 -7.53 -3.50
N ALA A 30 2.38 -7.34 -3.58
CA ALA A 30 1.43 -8.42 -3.84
C ALA A 30 1.75 -9.11 -5.17
N PHE A 31 2.01 -8.34 -6.24
CA PHE A 31 2.46 -8.89 -7.52
C PHE A 31 3.75 -9.72 -7.41
N TYR A 32 4.68 -9.28 -6.57
CA TYR A 32 5.95 -10.00 -6.36
C TYR A 32 5.74 -11.31 -5.59
N ASN A 33 4.74 -11.37 -4.70
CA ASN A 33 4.42 -12.54 -3.88
C ASN A 33 3.46 -13.54 -4.56
N ASP A 34 2.52 -13.09 -5.41
CA ASP A 34 1.39 -13.85 -6.00
C ASP A 34 1.76 -15.22 -6.57
N LYS A 35 2.95 -15.35 -7.19
CA LYS A 35 3.35 -16.63 -7.80
C LYS A 35 4.63 -17.22 -7.27
N GLY A 36 5.35 -16.54 -6.37
CA GLY A 36 6.70 -16.92 -5.97
C GLY A 36 7.70 -17.03 -7.13
N ILE A 37 7.30 -16.82 -8.39
CA ILE A 37 8.14 -16.89 -9.60
C ILE A 37 9.27 -15.87 -9.50
N ALA A 38 8.99 -14.70 -8.91
CA ALA A 38 10.01 -13.70 -8.63
C ALA A 38 11.09 -14.19 -7.65
N TYR A 39 10.73 -15.15 -6.77
CA TYR A 39 11.62 -15.80 -5.81
C TYR A 39 12.07 -17.19 -6.26
N ALA A 40 11.71 -17.67 -7.46
CA ALA A 40 11.99 -19.04 -7.88
C ALA A 40 13.49 -19.38 -7.90
N ARG A 41 14.36 -18.36 -7.93
CA ARG A 41 15.82 -18.48 -7.87
C ARG A 41 16.43 -17.95 -6.57
N HIS A 42 15.61 -17.45 -5.65
CA HIS A 42 16.07 -16.90 -4.38
C HIS A 42 16.13 -18.01 -3.33
N THR A 43 17.20 -18.03 -2.54
CA THR A 43 17.24 -18.82 -1.30
C THR A 43 16.26 -18.24 -0.27
N PRO A 44 15.82 -19.02 0.72
CA PRO A 44 14.95 -18.50 1.79
C PRO A 44 15.50 -17.23 2.47
N VAL A 45 16.83 -17.13 2.61
CA VAL A 45 17.50 -15.95 3.17
C VAL A 45 17.33 -14.72 2.27
N GLN A 46 17.46 -14.90 0.95
CA GLN A 46 17.25 -13.81 -0.02
C GLN A 46 15.79 -13.37 -0.09
N VAL A 47 14.84 -14.31 0.04
CA VAL A 47 13.41 -14.00 0.12
C VAL A 47 13.13 -13.10 1.33
N GLU A 48 13.67 -13.44 2.50
CA GLU A 48 13.41 -12.66 3.72
C GLU A 48 14.15 -11.31 3.72
N ALA A 49 15.34 -11.24 3.11
CA ALA A 49 16.04 -9.97 2.89
C ALA A 49 15.21 -9.01 2.01
N GLU A 50 14.66 -9.51 0.90
CA GLU A 50 13.77 -8.74 0.02
C GLU A 50 12.50 -8.27 0.73
N ARG A 51 11.88 -9.14 1.54
CA ARG A 51 10.72 -8.77 2.35
C ARG A 51 11.04 -7.67 3.34
N THR A 52 12.21 -7.75 3.99
CA THR A 52 12.69 -6.71 4.93
C THR A 52 12.86 -5.37 4.22
N ILE A 53 13.52 -5.35 3.05
CA ILE A 53 13.70 -4.14 2.24
C ILE A 53 12.35 -3.54 1.84
N ARG A 54 11.39 -4.36 1.42
CA ARG A 54 10.05 -3.91 1.02
C ARG A 54 9.24 -3.39 2.19
N LEU A 55 9.36 -4.02 3.35
CA LEU A 55 8.71 -3.53 4.57
C LEU A 55 9.23 -2.14 4.96
N THR A 56 10.54 -1.90 4.85
CA THR A 56 11.12 -0.56 5.08
C THR A 56 10.53 0.48 4.14
N ARG A 57 10.40 0.16 2.84
CA ARG A 57 9.77 1.05 1.84
C ARG A 57 8.29 1.32 2.08
N ILE A 58 7.59 0.44 2.81
CA ILE A 58 6.19 0.66 3.22
C ILE A 58 6.13 1.53 4.47
N LYS A 59 7.08 1.39 5.39
CA LYS A 59 7.13 2.19 6.62
C LYS A 59 7.35 3.67 6.35
N GLU A 60 8.11 4.03 5.31
CA GLU A 60 8.33 5.42 4.89
C GLU A 60 7.02 6.19 4.61
N PRO A 61 6.17 5.79 3.63
CA PRO A 61 4.91 6.49 3.40
C PRO A 61 3.92 6.34 4.57
N VAL A 62 3.99 5.27 5.37
CA VAL A 62 3.16 5.13 6.58
C VAL A 62 3.49 6.19 7.61
N ALA A 63 4.79 6.46 7.83
CA ALA A 63 5.23 7.53 8.74
C ALA A 63 4.83 8.92 8.22
N GLU A 64 4.92 9.15 6.91
CA GLU A 64 4.49 10.41 6.29
C GLU A 64 2.96 10.62 6.34
N ILE A 65 2.18 9.55 6.18
CA ILE A 65 0.72 9.60 6.26
C ILE A 65 0.28 9.88 7.70
N GLY A 66 0.91 9.23 8.66
CA GLY A 66 0.55 9.28 10.07
C GLY A 66 -0.33 8.08 10.46
N ALA A 67 -0.14 7.60 11.69
CA ALA A 67 -0.85 6.43 12.19
C ALA A 67 -2.37 6.67 12.34
N ASP A 68 -2.78 7.90 12.63
CA ASP A 68 -4.19 8.24 12.84
C ASP A 68 -5.01 8.23 11.54
N GLU A 69 -4.32 8.31 10.40
CA GLU A 69 -4.90 8.36 9.05
C GLU A 69 -4.95 6.98 8.38
N LEU A 70 -4.57 5.91 9.10
CA LEU A 70 -4.49 4.56 8.56
C LEU A 70 -5.24 3.54 9.43
N PRO A 71 -5.82 2.48 8.84
CA PRO A 71 -6.49 1.44 9.61
C PRO A 71 -5.56 0.77 10.63
N ALA A 72 -5.98 0.64 11.88
CA ALA A 72 -5.21 -0.03 12.93
C ALA A 72 -4.82 -1.48 12.57
N THR A 73 -5.67 -2.17 11.80
CA THR A 73 -5.39 -3.52 11.28
C THR A 73 -4.21 -3.52 10.31
N PHE A 74 -4.08 -2.49 9.47
CA PHE A 74 -2.95 -2.31 8.57
C PHE A 74 -1.67 -1.98 9.36
N LEU A 75 -1.74 -1.06 10.33
CA LEU A 75 -0.59 -0.68 11.15
C LEU A 75 -0.02 -1.87 11.94
N ARG A 76 -0.88 -2.72 12.49
CA ARG A 76 -0.45 -3.97 13.16
C ARG A 76 0.23 -4.93 12.19
N ALA A 77 -0.24 -5.00 10.95
CA ALA A 77 0.38 -5.84 9.92
C ALA A 77 1.74 -5.30 9.45
N VAL A 78 1.92 -3.97 9.43
CA VAL A 78 3.22 -3.34 9.17
C VAL A 78 4.18 -3.57 10.33
N ALA A 79 3.70 -3.51 11.58
CA ALA A 79 4.52 -3.75 12.77
C ALA A 79 5.00 -5.21 12.88
N SER A 80 4.13 -6.17 12.59
CA SER A 80 4.44 -7.61 12.59
C SER A 80 5.20 -8.09 11.34
N GLY A 81 5.16 -7.31 10.25
CA GLY A 81 5.75 -7.68 8.97
C GLY A 81 4.86 -8.57 8.09
N ASP A 82 3.64 -8.89 8.54
CA ASP A 82 2.67 -9.71 7.78
C ASP A 82 2.32 -9.11 6.42
N VAL A 83 2.32 -7.77 6.33
CA VAL A 83 2.15 -7.05 5.06
C VAL A 83 3.13 -7.55 4.00
N ALA A 84 4.40 -7.78 4.36
CA ALA A 84 5.47 -8.20 3.42
C ALA A 84 5.23 -9.59 2.81
N ARG A 85 4.34 -10.39 3.41
CA ARG A 85 4.02 -11.75 3.00
C ARG A 85 2.68 -11.84 2.28
N ASP A 86 1.93 -10.74 2.18
CA ASP A 86 0.65 -10.71 1.50
C ASP A 86 0.84 -10.92 0.00
N PHE A 87 0.20 -11.98 -0.51
CA PHE A 87 0.09 -12.32 -1.92
C PHE A 87 -1.34 -12.15 -2.44
N THR A 88 -2.30 -11.91 -1.54
CA THR A 88 -3.74 -11.84 -1.87
C THR A 88 -4.17 -10.45 -2.27
N GLY A 89 -3.41 -9.43 -1.88
CA GLY A 89 -3.80 -8.03 -2.07
C GLY A 89 -4.74 -7.50 -1.00
N LYS A 90 -5.04 -8.28 0.05
CA LYS A 90 -5.89 -7.89 1.18
C LYS A 90 -5.58 -6.50 1.72
N TYR A 91 -4.30 -6.14 1.87
CA TYR A 91 -3.93 -4.83 2.40
C TYR A 91 -4.04 -3.70 1.37
N ILE A 92 -4.03 -4.02 0.07
CA ILE A 92 -4.34 -3.06 -0.99
C ILE A 92 -5.82 -2.69 -0.89
N ASP A 93 -6.70 -3.69 -0.80
CA ASP A 93 -8.15 -3.50 -0.73
C ASP A 93 -8.55 -2.73 0.54
N LEU A 94 -7.93 -3.09 1.68
CA LEU A 94 -8.14 -2.40 2.95
C LEU A 94 -7.80 -0.91 2.88
N ILE A 95 -6.66 -0.55 2.29
CA ILE A 95 -6.22 0.85 2.19
C ILE A 95 -7.05 1.59 1.14
N ALA A 96 -7.33 0.99 -0.02
CA ALA A 96 -8.16 1.61 -1.05
C ALA A 96 -9.56 1.95 -0.51
N ALA A 97 -10.23 0.99 0.14
CA ALA A 97 -11.53 1.21 0.74
C ALA A 97 -11.52 2.27 1.85
N HIS A 98 -10.44 2.34 2.63
CA HIS A 98 -10.28 3.35 3.68
C HIS A 98 -10.16 4.76 3.10
N LEU A 99 -9.36 4.92 2.04
CA LEU A 99 -9.16 6.22 1.37
C LEU A 99 -10.42 6.68 0.63
N ASP A 100 -11.07 5.77 -0.11
CA ASP A 100 -12.35 6.07 -0.77
C ASP A 100 -13.43 6.52 0.23
N GLY A 101 -13.44 5.93 1.42
CA GLY A 101 -14.35 6.31 2.51
C GLY A 101 -14.04 7.65 3.18
N ARG A 102 -12.81 8.16 3.06
CA ARG A 102 -12.41 9.49 3.55
C ARG A 102 -12.84 10.58 2.57
N ASP A 103 -12.72 10.32 1.27
CA ASP A 103 -13.14 11.26 0.22
C ASP A 103 -14.68 11.44 0.15
N ALA A 104 -15.44 10.52 0.75
CA ALA A 104 -16.91 10.58 0.81
C ALA A 104 -17.47 11.40 2.00
N ARG A 105 -16.62 11.91 2.90
CA ARG A 105 -17.02 12.74 4.06
C ARG A 105 -16.79 14.22 3.77
#